data_AF-A0A6G4RDL6-F1
#
_entry.id   AF-A0A6G4RDL6-F1
#
_cell.length_a   1.000
_cell.length_b   1.000
_cell.length_c   1.000
_cell.angle_alpha   90.00
_cell.angle_beta   90.00
_cell.angle_gamma   90.00
#
_symmetry.space_group_name_H-M   'P 1'
#
loop_
_entity.id
_entity.type
_entity.pdbx_description
1 polymer ?
#
loop_
_entity_poly.entity_id
_entity_poly.type
_entity_poly.pdbx_seq_one_letter_code
_entity_poly.pdbx_strand_id
1 'polypeptide(L)' 'MKRYLFFFCVVLLVLLAFSAPFVEPGSGEFVVFVLSLVFIGATFIGIALLSRLESDPFDRLF' A
#
# COMPACT_ATOMS: atom_id res chain seq x y z
N MET A 1 -5.47 -12.43 -8.99
CA MET A 1 -4.11 -11.92 -8.70
C MET A 1 -4.12 -10.59 -7.93
N LYS A 2 -4.85 -9.55 -8.41
CA LYS A 2 -4.93 -8.21 -7.79
C LYS A 2 -5.37 -8.20 -6.31
N ARG A 3 -6.36 -9.03 -5.95
CA ARG A 3 -6.85 -9.18 -4.55
C ARG A 3 -5.76 -9.64 -3.58
N TYR A 4 -4.86 -10.53 -4.02
CA TYR A 4 -3.76 -11.00 -3.19
C TYR A 4 -2.73 -9.89 -2.98
N LEU A 5 -2.34 -9.17 -4.04
CA LEU A 5 -1.41 -8.04 -3.94
C LEU A 5 -1.95 -6.93 -3.04
N PHE A 6 -3.24 -6.62 -3.14
CA PHE A 6 -3.91 -5.69 -2.25
C PHE A 6 -3.84 -6.15 -0.79
N PHE A 7 -4.18 -7.42 -0.53
CA PHE A 7 -4.10 -7.99 0.81
C PHE A 7 -2.67 -7.96 1.38
N PHE A 8 -1.66 -8.32 0.58
CA PHE A 8 -0.26 -8.24 0.98
C PHE A 8 0.17 -6.80 1.31
N CYS A 9 -0.23 -5.81 0.49
CA CYS A 9 0.06 -4.40 0.80
C CYS A 9 -0.55 -3.96 2.13
N VAL A 10 -1.79 -4.37 2.43
CA VAL A 10 -2.44 -4.09 3.72
C VAL A 10 -1.67 -4.72 4.86
N VAL A 11 -1.31 -6.00 4.74
CA VAL A 11 -0.54 -6.71 5.77
C VAL A 11 0.81 -6.04 6.02
N LEU A 12 1.52 -5.65 4.96
CA LEU A 12 2.80 -4.95 5.06
C LEU A 12 2.65 -3.55 5.68
N LEU A 13 1.59 -2.80 5.36
CA LEU A 13 1.31 -1.51 5.99
C LEU A 13 0.99 -1.66 7.48
N VAL A 14 0.25 -2.69 7.86
CA VAL A 14 -0.06 -2.99 9.27
C VAL A 14 1.22 -3.35 10.02
N LEU A 15 2.04 -4.25 9.48
CA LEU A 15 3.34 -4.60 10.06
C LEU A 15 4.26 -3.38 10.21
N LEU A 16 4.28 -2.50 9.21
CA LEU A 16 5.03 -1.25 9.27
C LEU A 16 4.47 -0.31 10.34
N ALA A 17 3.15 -0.17 10.46
CA ALA A 17 2.54 0.61 11.54
C ALA A 17 2.88 0.05 12.94
N PHE A 18 2.96 -1.28 13.07
CA PHE A 18 3.40 -1.94 14.30
C PHE A 18 4.87 -1.68 14.63
N SER A 19 5.74 -1.43 13.64
CA SER A 19 7.13 -1.08 13.90
C SER A 19 7.33 0.39 14.28
N ALA A 20 6.34 1.27 14.01
CA ALA A 20 6.43 2.70 14.27
C ALA A 20 6.93 3.12 15.67
N PRO A 21 6.47 2.53 16.80
CA PRO A 21 6.95 2.94 18.13
C PRO A 21 8.39 2.51 18.43
N PHE A 22 8.96 1.59 17.64
CA PHE A 22 10.33 1.10 17.82
C PHE A 22 11.35 1.86 16.98
N VAL A 23 10.89 2.71 16.06
CA VAL A 23 11.75 3.44 15.13
C VAL A 23 12.09 4.81 15.71
N GLU A 24 13.37 5.03 15.99
CA GLU A 24 13.84 6.27 16.58
C GLU A 24 14.03 7.37 15.51
N PRO A 25 13.41 8.56 15.66
CA PRO A 25 13.53 9.63 14.68
C PRO A 25 14.98 10.09 14.49
N GLY A 26 15.41 10.27 13.24
CA GLY A 26 16.77 10.70 12.90
C GLY A 26 17.81 9.58 12.82
N SER A 27 17.40 8.32 13.06
CA SER A 27 18.24 7.15 12.81
C SER A 27 18.20 6.71 11.33
N GLY A 28 19.13 5.85 10.92
CA GLY A 28 19.07 5.22 9.60
C GLY A 28 17.81 4.37 9.40
N GLU A 29 17.29 3.76 10.46
CA GLU A 29 16.06 2.96 10.45
C GLU A 29 14.83 3.82 10.15
N PHE A 30 14.81 5.07 10.61
CA PHE A 30 13.75 6.02 10.28
C PHE A 30 13.65 6.30 8.77
N VAL A 31 14.80 6.41 8.08
CA VAL A 31 14.82 6.60 6.62
C VAL A 31 14.22 5.38 5.91
N VAL A 32 14.58 4.17 6.35
CA VAL A 32 14.04 2.92 5.81
C VAL A 32 12.53 2.82 6.06
N PHE A 33 12.08 3.20 7.25
CA PHE A 33 10.67 3.24 7.61
C PHE A 33 9.87 4.16 6.69
N VAL A 34 10.33 5.41 6.49
CA VAL A 34 9.67 6.39 5.63
C VAL A 34 9.65 5.93 4.18
N LEU A 35 10.78 5.46 3.64
CA LEU A 35 10.85 4.94 2.28
C LEU A 35 9.90 3.76 2.07
N SER A 36 9.87 2.82 3.02
CA SER A 36 8.96 1.67 2.96
C SER A 36 7.50 2.11 2.98
N LEU A 37 7.15 3.07 3.84
CA LEU A 37 5.80 3.61 3.94
C LEU A 37 5.35 4.26 2.62
N VAL A 38 6.24 5.04 2.00
CA VAL A 38 5.97 5.69 0.71
C VAL A 38 5.79 4.67 -0.41
N PHE A 39 6.70 3.70 -0.53
CA PHE A 39 6.62 2.68 -1.59
C PHE A 39 5.40 1.78 -1.45
N ILE A 40 5.14 1.26 -0.25
CA ILE A 40 4.01 0.36 0.00
C ILE A 40 2.70 1.14 -0.13
N GLY A 41 2.65 2.39 0.37
CA GLY A 41 1.50 3.28 0.23
C GLY A 41 1.19 3.63 -1.23
N ALA A 42 2.20 4.00 -2.02
CA ALA A 42 2.04 4.28 -3.45
C ALA A 42 1.56 3.05 -4.22
N THR A 43 2.10 1.86 -3.90
CA THR A 43 1.65 0.60 -4.51
C THR A 43 0.21 0.28 -4.16
N PHE A 44 -0.18 0.44 -2.90
CA PHE A 44 -1.56 0.25 -2.45
C PHE A 44 -2.54 1.18 -3.15
N ILE A 45 -2.20 2.47 -3.25
CA ILE A 45 -3.00 3.48 -3.96
C ILE A 45 -3.08 3.14 -5.46
N GLY A 46 -1.96 2.78 -6.10
CA GLY A 46 -1.92 2.40 -7.50
C GLY A 46 -2.84 1.21 -7.80
N ILE A 47 -2.80 0.16 -6.98
CA ILE A 47 -3.70 -1.01 -7.11
C ILE A 47 -5.16 -0.60 -6.89
N ALA A 48 -5.44 0.26 -5.91
CA ALA A 48 -6.79 0.74 -5.64
C ALA A 48 -7.36 1.56 -6.80
N LEU A 49 -6.56 2.45 -7.38
CA LEU A 49 -6.93 3.25 -8.55
C LEU A 49 -7.15 2.39 -9.78
N LEU A 50 -6.22 1.47 -10.09
CA LEU A 50 -6.39 0.54 -11.22
C LEU A 50 -7.65 -0.32 -11.05
N SER A 51 -7.95 -0.76 -9.83
CA SER A 51 -9.18 -1.51 -9.53
C SER A 51 -10.46 -0.68 -9.72
N ARG A 52 -10.38 0.65 -9.63
CA ARG A 52 -11.49 1.59 -9.87
C ARG A 52 -11.59 2.02 -11.33
N LEU A 53 -10.49 2.07 -12.06
CA LEU A 53 -10.49 2.37 -13.50
C LEU A 53 -10.94 1.16 -14.33
N GLU A 54 -10.65 -0.04 -13.88
CA GLU A 54 -11.08 -1.29 -14.52
C GLU A 54 -12.51 -1.70 -14.15
N SER A 55 -13.24 -0.90 -13.36
CA SER A 55 -14.69 -1.04 -13.35
C SER A 55 -15.20 -0.57 -14.71
N ASP A 56 -15.37 -1.52 -15.64
CA ASP A 56 -15.84 -1.26 -16.99
C ASP A 56 -17.10 -0.37 -16.96
N PRO A 57 -17.05 0.85 -17.53
CA PRO A 57 -18.25 1.69 -17.63
C PRO A 57 -19.30 1.07 -18.57
N PHE A 58 -18.94 0.03 -19.34
CA PHE A 58 -19.79 -0.65 -20.31
C PHE A 58 -20.43 -1.95 -19.81
N ASP A 59 -20.01 -2.51 -18.67
CA ASP A 59 -20.65 -3.69 -18.03
C ASP A 59 -22.06 -3.39 -17.48
N ARG A 60 -22.49 -2.12 -17.51
CA ARG A 60 -23.83 -1.67 -17.10
C ARG A 60 -24.73 -1.27 -18.28
N LEU A 61 -24.26 -1.38 -19.52
CA LEU A 61 -24.98 -0.93 -20.71
C LEU A 61 -25.55 -2.05 -21.60
N PHE A 62 -25.35 -3.33 -21.27
CA PHE A 62 -25.98 -4.48 -21.93
C PHE A 62 -26.50 -5.49 -20.92
#